data_AF-A0AA97B2K2-F1
#
_entry.id   AF-A0AA97B2K2-F1
#
_cell.length_a   1.000
_cell.length_b   1.000
_cell.length_c   1.000
_cell.angle_alpha   90.00
_cell.angle_beta   90.00
_cell.angle_gamma   90.00
#
_symmetry.space_group_name_H-M   'P 1'
#
loop_
_entity.id
_entity.type
_entity.pdbx_description
1 polymer ?
#
loop_
_entity_poly.entity_id
_entity_poly.type
_entity_poly.pdbx_seq_one_letter_code
_entity_poly.pdbx_strand_id
1 'polypeptide(L)'
;MTGGARGRQRTVAGRRAVAVGPERAGGVAGGTGRGQSGGGGTLDPEDPALREALARGIPLFIGYEATDGSGTPEGTERGVRRVTLRATTTPNQNPVVSDVLWDGAPLTGPLPVSREVTFTPVLAEGSVEIEETDEGPRPEQVFFSWFATGDGEVKEFRSQEPVEGRPGDPTSAYDTPATPQRVTFWVVARDGRGGVGWLSRTVDVGP
;
A
#
# COMPACT_ATOMS: atom_id res chain seq x y z
N MET A 1 31.71 -31.14 29.00
CA MET A 1 32.24 -29.77 28.85
C MET A 1 31.32 -29.02 27.92
N THR A 2 30.70 -27.97 28.45
CA THR A 2 29.63 -27.17 27.87
C THR A 2 30.19 -25.93 27.16
N GLY A 3 29.63 -25.60 25.99
CA GLY A 3 29.81 -24.31 25.33
C GLY A 3 28.74 -24.17 24.23
N GLY A 4 27.92 -23.13 24.12
CA GLY A 4 27.92 -21.82 24.75
C GLY A 4 28.29 -20.72 23.76
N ALA A 5 27.39 -20.38 22.82
CA ALA A 5 27.50 -19.18 21.97
C ALA A 5 26.11 -18.72 21.49
N ARG A 6 25.47 -17.81 22.22
CA ARG A 6 25.32 -16.36 21.92
C ARG A 6 24.39 -16.05 20.74
N GLY A 7 23.13 -15.81 21.08
CA GLY A 7 22.14 -15.17 20.20
C GLY A 7 22.51 -13.72 19.92
N ARG A 8 22.39 -13.31 18.66
CA ARG A 8 22.44 -11.91 18.25
C ARG A 8 21.02 -11.33 18.29
N GLN A 9 20.79 -10.37 19.17
CA GLN A 9 19.64 -9.48 19.11
C GLN A 9 19.74 -8.64 17.84
N ARG A 10 18.71 -8.66 17.00
CA ARG A 10 18.55 -7.68 15.91
C ARG A 10 17.86 -6.45 16.49
N THR A 11 18.54 -5.32 16.37
CA THR A 11 18.05 -3.99 16.72
C THR A 11 16.96 -3.58 15.73
N VAL A 12 15.81 -3.16 16.26
CA VAL A 12 14.71 -2.57 15.48
C VAL A 12 15.11 -1.14 15.08
N ALA A 13 15.19 -0.87 13.78
CA ALA A 13 15.47 0.47 13.26
C ALA A 13 14.22 1.37 13.38
N GLY A 14 14.36 2.47 14.11
CA GLY A 14 13.33 3.48 14.29
C GLY A 14 13.11 4.34 13.05
N ARG A 15 11.84 4.61 12.72
CA ARG A 15 11.43 5.52 11.64
C ARG A 15 11.56 6.97 12.09
N ARG A 16 12.16 7.83 11.25
CA ARG A 16 11.99 9.30 11.31
C ARG A 16 11.33 9.75 10.03
N ALA A 17 10.12 10.29 10.13
CA ALA A 17 9.45 11.00 9.05
C ALA A 17 9.83 12.48 9.10
N VAL A 18 10.12 13.09 7.96
CA VAL A 18 10.27 14.54 7.79
C VAL A 18 9.23 14.99 6.78
N ALA A 19 8.32 15.88 7.19
CA ALA A 19 7.32 16.47 6.32
C ALA A 19 7.93 17.67 5.56
N VAL A 20 7.68 17.75 4.25
CA VAL A 20 8.03 18.91 3.42
C VAL A 20 6.72 19.47 2.84
N GLY A 21 6.45 20.76 3.08
CA GLY A 21 5.21 21.44 2.68
C GLY A 21 5.14 21.79 1.18
N PRO A 22 3.96 22.18 0.67
CA PRO A 22 3.75 22.39 -0.76
C PRO A 22 4.26 23.75 -1.27
N GLU A 23 4.99 23.74 -2.38
CA GLU A 23 5.30 24.93 -3.19
C GLU A 23 4.08 25.33 -4.06
N ARG A 24 3.78 26.64 -4.12
CA ARG A 24 2.81 27.23 -5.06
C ARG A 24 3.51 27.74 -6.33
N ALA A 25 2.91 27.49 -7.50
CA ALA A 25 3.36 27.97 -8.79
C ALA A 25 2.75 29.34 -9.19
N GLY A 26 3.61 30.28 -9.63
CA GLY A 26 3.36 31.47 -10.47
C GLY A 26 2.73 32.71 -9.81
N GLY A 27 3.19 33.97 -9.97
CA GLY A 27 4.30 34.56 -10.72
C GLY A 27 4.35 36.10 -10.53
N VAL A 28 5.59 36.63 -10.42
CA VAL A 28 6.15 37.98 -10.70
C VAL A 28 5.57 39.24 -10.00
N ALA A 29 6.34 39.75 -9.02
CA ALA A 29 6.76 41.16 -8.92
C ALA A 29 8.05 41.24 -8.07
N GLY A 30 9.00 42.07 -8.48
CA GLY A 30 10.38 42.08 -7.98
C GLY A 30 10.54 42.51 -6.52
N GLY A 31 11.57 41.95 -5.89
CA GLY A 31 12.01 42.34 -4.55
C GLY A 31 13.11 41.41 -4.06
N THR A 32 14.33 41.93 -3.96
CA THR A 32 15.48 41.25 -3.37
C THR A 32 15.20 40.91 -1.90
N GLY A 33 14.91 39.65 -1.61
CA GLY A 33 14.67 39.14 -0.25
C GLY A 33 15.26 37.74 -0.11
N ARG A 34 16.23 37.62 0.80
CA ARG A 34 16.91 36.38 1.22
C ARG A 34 15.92 35.23 1.45
N GLY A 35 16.34 34.03 1.06
CA GLY A 35 15.58 32.79 1.25
C GLY A 35 15.05 32.64 2.68
N GLN A 36 13.73 32.69 2.81
CA GLN A 36 13.04 32.16 3.98
C GLN A 36 12.86 30.66 3.76
N SER A 37 13.66 29.87 4.46
CA SER A 37 13.30 28.52 4.82
C SER A 37 11.88 28.55 5.41
N GLY A 38 10.93 27.85 4.80
CA GLY A 38 9.56 27.74 5.28
C GLY A 38 9.52 27.21 6.71
N GLY A 39 9.45 28.13 7.67
CA GLY A 39 9.26 27.81 9.07
C GLY A 39 7.85 27.27 9.25
N GLY A 40 7.73 25.99 9.59
CA GLY A 40 6.49 25.42 10.07
C GLY A 40 6.09 26.10 11.37
N GLY A 41 5.28 27.16 11.27
CA GLY A 41 4.61 27.74 12.41
C GLY A 41 3.66 26.73 13.05
N THR A 42 3.34 26.92 14.32
CA THR A 42 2.29 26.16 14.99
C THR A 42 0.97 26.37 14.23
N LEU A 43 0.40 25.29 13.70
CA LEU A 43 -0.93 25.33 13.07
C LEU A 43 -1.99 25.54 14.15
N ASP A 44 -2.87 26.51 13.96
CA ASP A 44 -4.07 26.67 14.78
C ASP A 44 -5.18 25.77 14.21
N PRO A 45 -5.59 24.70 14.90
CA PRO A 45 -6.65 23.80 14.42
C PRO A 45 -8.03 24.48 14.36
N GLU A 46 -8.18 25.64 15.02
CA GLU A 46 -9.43 26.39 15.05
C GLU A 46 -9.56 27.42 13.91
N ASP A 47 -8.48 27.67 13.15
CA ASP A 47 -8.46 28.61 12.02
C ASP A 47 -9.55 28.24 10.99
N PRO A 48 -10.53 29.15 10.71
CA PRO A 48 -11.57 28.92 9.72
C PRO A 48 -11.03 28.52 8.34
N ALA A 49 -9.89 29.08 7.91
CA ALA A 49 -9.29 28.76 6.62
C ALA A 49 -8.73 27.33 6.58
N LEU A 50 -8.10 26.89 7.69
CA LEU A 50 -7.62 25.52 7.82
C LEU A 50 -8.79 24.53 7.84
N ARG A 51 -9.87 24.86 8.58
CA ARG A 51 -11.09 24.04 8.62
C ARG A 51 -11.75 23.89 7.26
N GLU A 52 -11.87 24.98 6.52
CA GLU A 52 -12.41 24.96 5.16
C GLU A 52 -11.53 24.12 4.22
N ALA A 53 -10.20 24.25 4.33
CA ALA A 53 -9.26 23.43 3.56
C ALA A 53 -9.36 21.94 3.91
N LEU A 54 -9.47 21.59 5.21
CA LEU A 54 -9.63 20.22 5.67
C LEU A 54 -10.99 19.63 5.29
N ALA A 55 -12.06 20.44 5.21
CA ALA A 55 -13.36 20.01 4.70
C ALA A 55 -13.28 19.65 3.20
N ARG A 56 -12.61 20.50 2.40
CA ARG A 56 -12.36 20.22 0.97
C ARG A 56 -11.37 19.09 0.71
N GLY A 57 -10.44 18.86 1.64
CA GLY A 57 -9.34 17.91 1.52
C GLY A 57 -8.04 18.59 1.08
N ILE A 58 -6.98 18.35 1.84
CA ILE A 58 -5.64 18.89 1.58
C ILE A 58 -4.77 17.77 0.98
N PRO A 59 -4.27 17.91 -0.26
CA PRO A 59 -3.31 16.94 -0.80
C PRO A 59 -1.96 17.08 -0.08
N LEU A 60 -1.52 15.99 0.52
CA LEU A 60 -0.21 15.82 1.13
C LEU A 60 0.65 14.91 0.26
N PHE A 61 1.93 15.24 0.13
CA PHE A 61 2.92 14.40 -0.53
C PHE A 61 3.88 13.85 0.52
N ILE A 62 3.91 12.53 0.65
CA ILE A 62 4.73 11.81 1.63
C ILE A 62 5.88 11.15 0.88
N GLY A 63 7.08 11.66 1.06
CA GLY A 63 8.30 10.98 0.59
C GLY A 63 8.58 9.75 1.44
N TYR A 64 9.03 8.66 0.82
CA TYR A 64 9.51 7.47 1.51
C TYR A 64 10.85 6.99 0.93
N GLU A 65 11.59 6.30 1.78
CA GLU A 65 12.75 5.48 1.42
C GLU A 65 12.55 4.11 2.07
N ALA A 66 12.70 3.05 1.29
CA ALA A 66 12.70 1.66 1.74
C ALA A 66 14.04 1.02 1.35
N THR A 67 14.55 0.13 2.20
CA THR A 67 15.79 -0.60 1.93
C THR A 67 15.66 -2.07 2.30
N ASP A 68 16.28 -2.94 1.49
CA ASP A 68 16.41 -4.37 1.76
C ASP A 68 17.58 -4.70 2.71
N GLY A 69 18.35 -3.68 3.12
CA GLY A 69 19.50 -3.81 4.01
C GLY A 69 20.81 -4.23 3.34
N SER A 70 20.84 -4.37 2.01
CA SER A 70 22.07 -4.68 1.26
C SER A 70 23.08 -3.54 1.25
N GLY A 71 22.61 -2.31 1.43
CA GLY A 71 23.42 -1.10 1.32
C GLY A 71 23.81 -0.74 -0.13
N THR A 72 23.23 -1.40 -1.13
CA THR A 72 23.43 -1.04 -2.53
C THR A 72 22.37 -0.02 -2.99
N PRO A 73 22.65 0.77 -4.05
CA PRO A 73 21.64 1.61 -4.66
C PRO A 73 20.42 0.83 -5.14
N GLU A 74 20.61 -0.38 -5.66
CA GLU A 74 19.54 -1.26 -6.15
C GLU A 74 18.67 -1.79 -5.01
N GLY A 75 19.23 -1.97 -3.82
CA GLY A 75 18.52 -2.34 -2.60
C GLY A 75 17.85 -1.17 -1.89
N THR A 76 17.75 -0.01 -2.53
CA THR A 76 17.09 1.20 -2.00
C THR A 76 16.01 1.67 -2.96
N GLU A 77 14.78 1.76 -2.47
CA GLU A 77 13.64 2.33 -3.19
C GLU A 77 13.28 3.68 -2.59
N ARG A 78 13.07 4.70 -3.44
CA ARG A 78 12.58 6.01 -3.03
C ARG A 78 11.35 6.36 -3.84
N GLY A 79 10.37 6.96 -3.19
CA GLY A 79 9.16 7.39 -3.86
C GLY A 79 8.43 8.49 -3.11
N VAL A 80 7.36 8.97 -3.74
CA VAL A 80 6.45 9.95 -3.15
C VAL A 80 5.03 9.42 -3.29
N ARG A 81 4.27 9.44 -2.20
CA ARG A 81 2.86 9.06 -2.16
C ARG A 81 2.00 10.29 -1.91
N ARG A 82 0.99 10.51 -2.75
CA ARG A 82 -0.05 11.52 -2.49
C ARG A 82 -1.14 10.92 -1.59
N VAL A 83 -1.52 11.63 -0.54
CA VAL A 83 -2.62 11.31 0.38
C VAL A 83 -3.49 12.55 0.54
N THR A 84 -4.82 12.40 0.61
CA THR A 84 -5.72 13.53 0.86
C THR A 84 -6.09 13.55 2.35
N LEU A 85 -5.68 14.60 3.07
CA LEU A 85 -6.03 14.79 4.47
C LEU A 85 -7.38 15.53 4.58
N ARG A 86 -8.32 14.98 5.35
CA ARG A 86 -9.61 15.60 5.66
C ARG A 86 -9.86 15.59 7.16
N ALA A 87 -10.58 16.60 7.65
CA ALA A 87 -11.17 16.55 8.99
C ALA A 87 -12.53 15.86 8.91
N THR A 88 -12.74 14.80 9.69
CA THR A 88 -13.99 14.04 9.74
C THR A 88 -14.20 13.46 11.15
N THR A 89 -15.46 13.33 11.56
CA THR A 89 -15.83 12.59 12.78
C THR A 89 -15.91 11.09 12.55
N THR A 90 -15.90 10.66 11.28
CA THR A 90 -15.96 9.27 10.85
C THR A 90 -14.79 9.00 9.91
N PRO A 91 -13.61 8.62 10.44
CA PRO A 91 -12.44 8.30 9.62
C PRO A 91 -12.69 7.05 8.76
N ASN A 92 -12.23 7.09 7.51
CA ASN A 92 -12.10 5.91 6.66
C ASN A 92 -11.23 4.84 7.34
N GLN A 93 -11.62 3.58 7.23
CA GLN A 93 -10.83 2.40 7.51
C GLN A 93 -10.10 1.88 6.26
N ASN A 94 -8.82 1.57 6.43
CA ASN A 94 -8.09 0.88 5.36
C ASN A 94 -8.79 -0.45 5.02
N PRO A 95 -8.77 -0.88 3.74
CA PRO A 95 -9.29 -2.19 3.38
C PRO A 95 -8.53 -3.29 4.13
N VAL A 96 -9.23 -4.35 4.54
CA VAL A 96 -8.63 -5.50 5.22
C VAL A 96 -8.80 -6.73 4.33
N VAL A 97 -7.70 -7.37 3.95
CA VAL A 97 -7.74 -8.68 3.27
C VAL A 97 -7.79 -9.76 4.35
N SER A 98 -8.92 -10.45 4.46
CA SER A 98 -9.16 -11.50 5.47
C SER A 98 -8.62 -12.86 5.02
N ASP A 99 -8.68 -13.15 3.71
CA ASP A 99 -8.18 -14.41 3.16
C ASP A 99 -7.75 -14.31 1.70
N VAL A 100 -7.10 -15.37 1.22
CA VAL A 100 -6.82 -15.62 -0.20
C VAL A 100 -7.35 -17.00 -0.55
N LEU A 101 -8.18 -17.05 -1.59
CA LEU A 101 -8.64 -18.30 -2.18
C LEU A 101 -7.79 -18.66 -3.40
N TRP A 102 -7.62 -19.95 -3.65
CA TRP A 102 -7.11 -20.50 -4.90
C TRP A 102 -8.14 -21.47 -5.47
N ASP A 103 -8.51 -21.31 -6.74
CA ASP A 103 -9.57 -22.09 -7.40
C ASP A 103 -10.86 -22.20 -6.56
N GLY A 104 -11.19 -21.14 -5.80
CA GLY A 104 -12.37 -21.05 -4.93
C GLY A 104 -12.23 -21.65 -3.52
N ALA A 105 -11.09 -22.22 -3.16
CA ALA A 105 -10.82 -22.80 -1.84
C ALA A 105 -9.77 -22.00 -1.04
N PRO A 106 -9.76 -22.04 0.31
CA PRO A 106 -8.72 -21.38 1.10
C PRO A 106 -7.31 -21.80 0.70
N LEU A 107 -6.37 -20.84 0.65
CA LEU A 107 -4.97 -21.09 0.34
C LEU A 107 -4.25 -21.77 1.52
N THR A 108 -4.47 -23.08 1.70
CA THR A 108 -3.83 -23.91 2.73
C THR A 108 -2.69 -24.79 2.20
N GLY A 109 -2.59 -24.97 0.87
CA GLY A 109 -1.57 -25.78 0.20
C GLY A 109 -1.72 -27.30 0.37
N PRO A 110 -0.81 -28.09 -0.25
CA PRO A 110 0.15 -27.64 -1.26
C PRO A 110 -0.53 -27.30 -2.59
N LEU A 111 0.08 -26.38 -3.36
CA LEU A 111 -0.34 -26.08 -4.72
C LEU A 111 0.27 -27.08 -5.72
N PRO A 112 -0.41 -27.38 -6.84
CA PRO A 112 0.14 -28.24 -7.89
C PRO A 112 1.37 -27.59 -8.55
N VAL A 113 2.31 -28.38 -9.07
CA VAL A 113 3.41 -27.88 -9.93
C VAL A 113 2.93 -27.65 -11.37
N SER A 114 3.58 -26.74 -12.09
CA SER A 114 3.38 -26.50 -13.54
C SER A 114 1.90 -26.32 -13.94
N ARG A 115 1.13 -25.57 -13.15
CA ARG A 115 -0.29 -25.35 -13.40
C ARG A 115 -0.67 -23.89 -13.18
N GLU A 116 -1.47 -23.36 -14.08
CA GLU A 116 -2.18 -22.10 -13.87
C GLU A 116 -3.26 -22.32 -12.80
N VAL A 117 -3.23 -21.47 -11.76
CA VAL A 117 -4.27 -21.40 -10.72
C VAL A 117 -4.83 -19.98 -10.69
N THR A 118 -6.08 -19.85 -10.24
CA THR A 118 -6.70 -18.53 -10.06
C THR A 118 -6.69 -18.16 -8.59
N PHE A 119 -6.10 -17.02 -8.24
CA PHE A 119 -6.21 -16.44 -6.90
C PHE A 119 -7.33 -15.42 -6.82
N THR A 120 -8.04 -15.43 -5.69
CA THR A 120 -9.10 -14.47 -5.37
C THR A 120 -8.88 -13.91 -3.96
N PRO A 121 -8.78 -12.59 -3.78
CA PRO A 121 -8.69 -12.01 -2.45
C PRO A 121 -10.07 -11.96 -1.79
N VAL A 122 -10.12 -12.18 -0.48
CA VAL A 122 -11.33 -12.00 0.32
C VAL A 122 -11.12 -10.78 1.20
N LEU A 123 -12.01 -9.80 1.07
CA LEU A 123 -12.03 -8.64 1.96
C LEU A 123 -12.83 -8.96 3.23
N ALA A 124 -12.41 -8.41 4.36
CA ALA A 124 -13.20 -8.45 5.59
C ALA A 124 -14.44 -7.57 5.46
N GLU A 125 -15.48 -7.87 6.23
CA GLU A 125 -16.66 -7.01 6.36
C GLU A 125 -16.26 -5.57 6.73
N GLY A 126 -16.89 -4.58 6.09
CA GLY A 126 -16.58 -3.16 6.30
C GLY A 126 -15.34 -2.65 5.57
N SER A 127 -14.61 -3.50 4.83
CA SER A 127 -13.43 -3.05 4.06
C SER A 127 -13.76 -2.25 2.80
N VAL A 128 -15.03 -2.32 2.34
CA VAL A 128 -15.55 -1.51 1.24
C VAL A 128 -16.53 -0.52 1.85
N GLU A 129 -16.10 0.72 1.95
CA GLU A 129 -16.92 1.81 2.47
C GLU A 129 -17.69 2.52 1.35
N ILE A 130 -18.64 3.37 1.72
CA ILE A 130 -19.35 4.24 0.79
C ILE A 130 -18.63 5.59 0.75
N GLU A 131 -18.22 6.02 -0.43
CA GLU A 131 -17.72 7.37 -0.66
C GLU A 131 -18.84 8.30 -1.17
N GLU A 132 -18.90 9.50 -0.60
CA GLU A 132 -19.75 10.58 -1.08
C GLU A 132 -19.05 11.29 -2.25
N THR A 133 -19.72 11.31 -3.41
CA THR A 133 -19.22 11.98 -4.62
C THR A 133 -20.23 13.00 -5.13
N ASP A 134 -19.83 13.84 -6.09
CA ASP A 134 -20.75 14.81 -6.72
C ASP A 134 -21.94 14.13 -7.45
N GLU A 135 -21.78 12.85 -7.80
CA GLU A 135 -22.82 12.02 -8.44
C GLU A 135 -23.68 11.25 -7.40
N GLY A 136 -23.37 11.40 -6.11
CA GLY A 136 -24.03 10.71 -5.01
C GLY A 136 -23.14 9.67 -4.31
N PRO A 137 -23.68 8.98 -3.28
CA PRO A 137 -22.96 7.95 -2.55
C PRO A 137 -22.75 6.72 -3.44
N ARG A 138 -21.51 6.21 -3.48
CA ARG A 138 -21.17 4.98 -4.20
C ARG A 138 -20.19 4.12 -3.40
N PRO A 139 -20.21 2.78 -3.55
CA PRO A 139 -19.21 1.94 -2.92
C PRO A 139 -17.83 2.27 -3.47
N GLU A 140 -16.86 2.27 -2.58
CA GLU A 140 -15.47 2.42 -2.95
C GLU A 140 -14.98 1.26 -3.79
N GLN A 141 -13.97 1.60 -4.58
CA GLN A 141 -13.30 0.65 -5.42
C GLN A 141 -11.98 0.23 -4.79
N VAL A 142 -11.82 -1.09 -4.63
CA VAL A 142 -10.59 -1.69 -4.14
C VAL A 142 -9.82 -2.32 -5.29
N PHE A 143 -8.53 -1.98 -5.38
CA PHE A 143 -7.60 -2.46 -6.38
C PHE A 143 -6.61 -3.43 -5.75
N PHE A 144 -6.23 -4.48 -6.46
CA PHE A 144 -5.35 -5.51 -5.95
C PHE A 144 -4.05 -5.60 -6.76
N SER A 145 -2.92 -5.69 -6.06
CA SER A 145 -1.65 -6.07 -6.66
C SER A 145 -1.12 -7.32 -5.99
N TRP A 146 -0.60 -8.24 -6.79
CA TRP A 146 -0.10 -9.53 -6.34
C TRP A 146 1.39 -9.67 -6.56
N PHE A 147 2.05 -10.32 -5.61
CA PHE A 147 3.48 -10.60 -5.65
C PHE A 147 3.73 -12.03 -5.18
N ALA A 148 4.70 -12.71 -5.78
CA ALA A 148 5.13 -14.05 -5.36
C ALA A 148 6.66 -14.22 -5.45
N THR A 149 7.28 -14.93 -4.51
CA THR A 149 8.75 -15.21 -4.52
C THR A 149 9.16 -16.42 -5.38
N GLY A 150 8.31 -16.89 -6.29
CA GLY A 150 8.55 -18.12 -7.04
C GLY A 150 9.75 -18.00 -8.00
N ASP A 151 10.64 -19.00 -7.99
CA ASP A 151 11.84 -19.11 -8.83
C ASP A 151 12.98 -18.13 -8.48
N GLY A 152 12.97 -17.57 -7.28
CA GLY A 152 14.00 -16.64 -6.81
C GLY A 152 13.82 -15.19 -7.27
N GLU A 153 12.75 -14.90 -8.00
CA GLU A 153 12.36 -13.55 -8.42
C GLU A 153 10.98 -13.18 -7.85
N VAL A 154 10.73 -11.88 -7.69
CA VAL A 154 9.40 -11.37 -7.36
C VAL A 154 8.61 -11.22 -8.65
N LYS A 155 7.60 -12.07 -8.85
CA LYS A 155 6.66 -11.93 -9.97
C LYS A 155 5.54 -10.98 -9.57
N GLU A 156 5.39 -9.86 -10.28
CA GLU A 156 4.23 -8.96 -10.16
C GLU A 156 3.16 -9.38 -11.16
N PHE A 157 1.93 -9.50 -10.68
CA PHE A 157 0.75 -9.71 -11.51
C PHE A 157 -0.41 -8.89 -10.95
N ARG A 158 -1.22 -8.31 -11.83
CA ARG A 158 -2.26 -7.33 -11.46
C ARG A 158 -3.63 -7.86 -11.81
N SER A 159 -4.59 -7.60 -10.92
CA SER A 159 -6.00 -7.81 -11.20
C SER A 159 -6.46 -6.83 -12.29
N GLN A 160 -7.57 -7.12 -12.97
CA GLN A 160 -8.06 -6.19 -13.99
C GLN A 160 -8.52 -4.90 -13.33
N GLU A 161 -8.06 -3.76 -13.87
CA GLU A 161 -8.56 -2.48 -13.40
C GLU A 161 -10.02 -2.30 -13.82
N PRO A 162 -10.84 -1.69 -12.95
CA PRO A 162 -12.16 -1.18 -13.27
C PRO A 162 -12.19 -0.35 -14.55
N VAL A 163 -13.21 -0.56 -15.38
CA VAL A 163 -13.47 0.23 -16.58
C VAL A 163 -14.93 0.66 -16.58
N GLU A 164 -15.18 1.96 -16.79
CA GLU A 164 -16.52 2.52 -17.04
C GLU A 164 -17.57 2.13 -15.97
N GLY A 165 -17.23 2.26 -14.69
CA GLY A 165 -18.17 2.00 -13.59
C GLY A 165 -18.45 0.51 -13.30
N ARG A 166 -17.75 -0.41 -13.98
CA ARG A 166 -17.75 -1.84 -13.62
C ARG A 166 -16.67 -2.11 -12.59
N PRO A 167 -16.95 -2.90 -11.54
CA PRO A 167 -15.90 -3.40 -10.66
C PRO A 167 -14.83 -4.12 -11.48
N GLY A 168 -13.56 -3.88 -11.16
CA GLY A 168 -12.47 -4.69 -11.69
C GLY A 168 -12.62 -6.14 -11.26
N ASP A 169 -12.15 -7.07 -12.07
CA ASP A 169 -12.06 -8.48 -11.67
C ASP A 169 -10.93 -8.60 -10.65
N PRO A 170 -11.22 -8.96 -9.38
CA PRO A 170 -10.19 -9.05 -8.34
C PRO A 170 -9.32 -10.30 -8.50
N THR A 171 -9.67 -11.21 -9.40
CA THR A 171 -8.94 -12.45 -9.62
C THR A 171 -7.64 -12.23 -10.37
N SER A 172 -6.71 -13.17 -10.19
CA SER A 172 -5.44 -13.14 -10.90
C SER A 172 -4.94 -14.55 -11.18
N ALA A 173 -4.57 -14.80 -12.43
CA ALA A 173 -3.95 -16.05 -12.85
C ALA A 173 -2.49 -16.10 -12.40
N TYR A 174 -2.05 -17.27 -11.96
CA TYR A 174 -0.67 -17.52 -11.55
C TYR A 174 -0.22 -18.89 -12.01
N ASP A 175 0.87 -18.93 -12.78
CA ASP A 175 1.55 -20.17 -13.13
C ASP A 175 2.41 -20.65 -11.97
N THR A 176 2.05 -21.78 -11.38
CA THR A 176 2.85 -22.38 -10.33
C THR A 176 4.20 -22.87 -10.84
N PRO A 177 5.26 -22.79 -10.02
CA PRO A 177 6.58 -23.25 -10.42
C PRO A 177 6.62 -24.70 -10.91
N ALA A 178 7.56 -24.96 -11.82
CA ALA A 178 7.76 -26.30 -12.37
C ALA A 178 8.45 -27.26 -11.39
N THR A 179 9.19 -26.72 -10.42
CA THR A 179 9.90 -27.48 -9.40
C THR A 179 9.31 -27.22 -8.02
N PRO A 180 9.20 -28.24 -7.15
CA PRO A 180 8.71 -28.06 -5.80
C PRO A 180 9.51 -27.00 -5.03
N GLN A 181 8.81 -26.05 -4.44
CA GLN A 181 9.43 -24.97 -3.67
C GLN A 181 8.41 -24.30 -2.75
N ARG A 182 8.92 -23.58 -1.76
CA ARG A 182 8.11 -22.74 -0.89
C ARG A 182 7.93 -21.37 -1.52
N VAL A 183 6.69 -20.94 -1.68
CA VAL A 183 6.35 -19.64 -2.26
C VAL A 183 5.64 -18.80 -1.21
N THR A 184 6.06 -17.54 -1.06
CA THR A 184 5.27 -16.55 -0.33
C THR A 184 4.54 -15.68 -1.33
N PHE A 185 3.22 -15.60 -1.16
CA PHE A 185 2.33 -14.73 -1.90
C PHE A 185 1.99 -13.52 -1.05
N TRP A 186 1.96 -12.35 -1.66
CA TRP A 186 1.40 -11.13 -1.09
C TRP A 186 0.27 -10.64 -1.97
N VAL A 187 -0.80 -10.20 -1.33
CA VAL A 187 -1.84 -9.41 -1.97
C VAL A 187 -1.95 -8.07 -1.25
N VAL A 188 -1.93 -7.00 -2.03
CA VAL A 188 -2.05 -5.63 -1.55
C VAL A 188 -3.36 -5.05 -2.07
N ALA A 189 -4.29 -4.78 -1.17
CA ALA A 189 -5.54 -4.08 -1.43
C ALA A 189 -5.35 -2.57 -1.23
N ARG A 190 -5.83 -1.76 -2.18
CA ARG A 190 -5.77 -0.29 -2.13
C ARG A 190 -7.14 0.28 -2.43
N ASP A 191 -7.61 1.22 -1.63
CA ASP A 191 -8.84 1.96 -1.93
C ASP A 191 -8.54 3.26 -2.73
N GLY A 192 -9.59 3.93 -3.21
CA GLY A 192 -9.50 5.20 -3.93
C GLY A 192 -9.10 6.41 -3.06
N ARG A 193 -9.15 6.28 -1.73
CA ARG A 193 -8.90 7.34 -0.74
C ARG A 193 -7.48 7.26 -0.14
N GLY A 194 -6.69 6.29 -0.57
CA GLY A 194 -5.29 6.10 -0.20
C GLY A 194 -5.07 5.07 0.91
N GLY A 195 -6.11 4.42 1.41
CA GLY A 195 -6.02 3.33 2.35
C GLY A 195 -5.41 2.09 1.70
N VAL A 196 -4.61 1.37 2.50
CA VAL A 196 -3.89 0.17 2.05
C VAL A 196 -3.98 -0.90 3.12
N GLY A 197 -4.32 -2.11 2.69
CA GLY A 197 -4.21 -3.34 3.48
C GLY A 197 -3.51 -4.41 2.69
N TRP A 198 -2.96 -5.41 3.38
CA TRP A 198 -2.29 -6.50 2.72
C TRP A 198 -2.35 -7.76 3.56
N LEU A 199 -2.20 -8.90 2.88
CA LEU A 199 -2.06 -10.22 3.50
C LEU A 199 -0.92 -10.94 2.80
N SER A 200 -0.18 -11.74 3.57
CA SER A 200 0.80 -12.68 3.02
C SER A 200 0.47 -14.10 3.42
N ARG A 201 0.67 -15.04 2.49
CA ARG A 201 0.54 -16.49 2.72
C ARG A 201 1.76 -17.20 2.17
N THR A 202 2.35 -18.07 2.98
CA THR A 202 3.44 -18.94 2.54
C THR A 202 2.89 -20.35 2.41
N VAL A 203 3.04 -20.95 1.23
CA VAL A 203 2.59 -22.32 0.94
C VAL A 203 3.67 -23.09 0.19
N ASP A 204 3.56 -24.40 0.24
CA ASP A 204 4.39 -25.29 -0.57
C ASP A 204 3.73 -25.51 -1.94
N VAL A 205 4.56 -25.55 -2.98
CA VAL A 205 4.20 -25.99 -4.32
C VAL A 205 4.87 -27.34 -4.54
N GLY A 206 4.10 -28.33 -4.98
CA GLY A 206 4.54 -29.72 -5.08
C GLY A 206 4.17 -30.56 -3.84
N PRO A 207 4.36 -31.89 -3.93
CA PRO A 207 4.01 -32.83 -2.85
C PRO A 207 4.85 -32.64 -1.57
#